data_AF-A0A7C3T3R7-F1
#
_entry.id   AF-A0A7C3T3R7-F1
#
_cell.length_a   1.000
_cell.length_b   1.000
_cell.length_c   1.000
_cell.angle_alpha   90.00
_cell.angle_beta   90.00
_cell.angle_gamma   90.00
#
_symmetry.space_group_name_H-M   'P 1'
#
loop_
_entity.id
_entity.type
_entity.pdbx_description
1 polymer ?
#
loop_
_entity_poly.entity_id
_entity_poly.type
_entity_poly.pdbx_seq_one_letter_code
_entity_poly.pdbx_strand_id
1 'polypeptide(L)' 'MRKIAVSLGEEELIWIKRILADDDRDEALKFIREVLEKKVKEADLPHCVPVFEESYHPNQGEMLTGKKGDGE' A
#
# COMPACT_ATOMS: atom_id res chain seq x y z
N MET A 1 5.63 20.27 4.79
CA MET A 1 6.04 18.87 4.99
C MET A 1 4.78 18.02 5.15
N ARG A 2 4.73 16.82 4.53
CA ARG A 2 3.62 15.87 4.74
C ARG A 2 3.90 15.05 6.00
N LYS A 3 2.88 14.87 6.84
CA LYS A 3 2.98 13.99 8.01
C LYS A 3 2.72 12.56 7.55
N ILE A 4 3.64 11.65 7.87
CA ILE A 4 3.50 10.22 7.62
C ILE A 4 3.38 9.56 8.99
N ALA A 5 2.30 8.80 9.18
CA ALA A 5 2.11 7.94 10.34
C ALA A 5 2.35 6.50 9.91
N VAL A 6 3.12 5.75 10.69
CA VAL A 6 3.43 4.33 10.43
C VAL A 6 2.94 3.53 11.62
N SER A 7 2.12 2.52 11.36
CA SER A 7 1.64 1.60 12.39
C SER A 7 2.65 0.50 12.62
N LEU A 8 3.10 0.35 13.87
CA LEU A 8 4.02 -0.72 14.29
C LEU A 8 3.26 -1.79 15.09
N GLY A 9 3.59 -3.06 14.84
CA GLY A 9 3.18 -4.17 15.69
C GLY A 9 3.92 -4.15 17.03
N GLU A 10 3.48 -4.97 17.98
CA GLU A 10 4.09 -5.02 19.32
C GLU A 10 5.58 -5.39 19.29
N GLU A 11 5.96 -6.38 18.49
CA GLU A 11 7.35 -6.81 18.34
C GLU A 11 8.23 -5.72 17.72
N GLU A 12 7.74 -5.06 16.66
CA GLU A 12 8.42 -3.94 16.01
C GLU A 12 8.62 -2.77 16.98
N LEU A 13 7.62 -2.52 17.84
CA LEU A 13 7.64 -1.45 18.83
C LEU A 13 8.60 -1.74 19.99
N ILE A 14 8.73 -2.99 20.41
CA ILE A 14 9.75 -3.43 21.38
C ILE A 14 11.14 -3.29 20.76
N TRP A 15 11.31 -3.72 19.51
CA TRP A 15 12.59 -3.66 18.81
C TRP A 15 13.12 -2.23 18.68
N ILE A 16 12.29 -1.30 18.20
CA ILE A 16 12.70 0.10 18.06
C ILE A 16 12.99 0.76 19.41
N LYS A 17 12.24 0.41 20.48
CA LYS A 17 12.53 0.91 21.83
C LYS A 17 13.89 0.46 22.33
N ARG A 18 14.29 -0.79 22.05
CA ARG A 18 15.61 -1.31 22.40
C ARG A 18 16.71 -0.56 21.65
N ILE A 19 16.57 -0.37 20.34
CA ILE A 19 17.51 0.38 19.51
C ILE A 19 17.73 1.80 20.09
N LEU A 20 16.64 2.48 20.47
CA LEU A 20 16.70 3.81 21.05
C LEU A 20 17.36 3.85 22.44
N ALA A 21 17.21 2.78 23.22
CA ALA A 21 17.86 2.68 24.53
C ALA A 21 19.37 2.44 24.40
N ASP A 22 19.77 1.66 23.40
CA ASP A 22 21.16 1.24 23.18
C ASP A 22 21.95 2.18 22.23
N ASP A 23 21.28 3.15 21.58
CA ASP A 23 21.80 4.04 20.52
C ASP A 23 22.52 3.28 19.39
N ASP A 24 22.01 2.09 19.06
CA ASP A 24 22.60 1.18 18.07
C ASP A 24 22.20 1.58 16.63
N ARG A 25 23.15 2.20 15.92
CA ARG A 25 22.94 2.68 14.55
C ARG A 25 22.81 1.55 13.53
N ASP A 26 23.53 0.47 13.70
CA ASP A 26 23.51 -0.63 12.73
C ASP A 26 22.18 -1.36 12.79
N GLU A 27 21.66 -1.56 14.00
CA GLU A 27 20.36 -2.16 14.21
C GLU A 27 19.22 -1.22 13.78
N ALA A 28 19.37 0.10 13.95
CA ALA A 28 18.43 1.08 13.39
C ALA A 28 18.31 0.98 11.87
N LEU A 29 19.43 0.80 11.17
CA LEU A 29 19.43 0.63 9.71
C LEU A 29 18.75 -0.67 9.30
N LYS A 30 18.98 -1.77 10.02
CA LYS A 30 18.25 -3.03 9.78
C LYS A 30 16.76 -2.88 10.00
N PHE A 31 16.35 -2.22 11.09
CA PHE A 31 14.93 -1.96 11.37
C PHE A 31 14.27 -1.21 10.21
N ILE A 32 14.90 -0.15 9.71
CA ILE A 32 14.38 0.62 8.57
C ILE A 32 14.30 -0.27 7.31
N ARG A 33 15.35 -1.04 7.03
CA ARG A 33 15.36 -1.90 5.85
C ARG A 33 14.31 -3.00 5.92
N GLU A 34 14.11 -3.63 7.05
CA GLU A 34 13.24 -4.81 7.13
C GLU A 34 11.78 -4.41 7.37
N VAL A 35 11.53 -3.49 8.31
CA VAL A 35 10.18 -3.14 8.74
C VAL A 35 9.56 -2.08 7.83
N LEU A 36 10.29 -1.00 7.55
CA LEU A 36 9.76 0.09 6.73
C LEU A 36 9.65 -0.31 5.25
N GLU A 37 10.63 -1.02 4.69
CA GLU A 37 10.56 -1.50 3.30
C GLU A 37 9.35 -2.41 3.07
N LYS A 38 9.09 -3.33 4.01
CA LYS A 38 7.94 -4.23 3.95
C LYS A 38 6.62 -3.44 3.96
N LYS A 39 6.46 -2.50 4.90
CA LYS A 39 5.24 -1.69 4.99
C LYS A 39 5.03 -0.78 3.78
N VAL A 40 6.10 -0.23 3.21
CA VAL A 40 6.01 0.56 1.96
C VAL A 40 5.55 -0.33 0.81
N LYS A 41 6.15 -1.52 0.64
CA LYS A 41 5.72 -2.47 -0.38
C LYS A 41 4.27 -2.89 -0.20
N GLU A 42 3.83 -3.15 1.02
CA GLU A 42 2.44 -3.48 1.33
C GLU A 42 1.47 -2.33 1.04
N ALA A 43 1.89 -1.09 1.29
CA ALA A 43 1.10 0.10 0.96
C ALA A 43 1.05 0.40 -0.55
N ASP A 44 2.09 0.02 -1.29
CA ASP A 44 2.14 0.14 -2.75
C ASP A 44 1.36 -0.96 -3.49
N LEU A 45 1.03 -2.06 -2.81
CA LEU A 45 0.17 -3.09 -3.39
C LEU A 45 -1.22 -2.48 -3.67
N PRO A 46 -1.83 -2.78 -4.83
CA PRO A 46 -3.16 -2.29 -5.14
C PRO A 46 -4.13 -2.77 -4.05
N HIS A 47 -4.65 -1.83 -3.27
CA HIS A 47 -5.71 -2.12 -2.31
C HIS A 47 -6.88 -2.72 -3.09
N CYS A 48 -7.25 -3.96 -2.76
CA CYS A 48 -8.37 -4.67 -3.38
C CYS A 48 -9.62 -3.79 -3.32
N VAL A 49 -9.95 -3.15 -4.44
CA VAL A 49 -11.18 -2.38 -4.57
C VAL A 49 -12.28 -3.41 -4.77
N PRO A 50 -13.29 -3.52 -3.88
CA PRO A 50 -14.41 -4.41 -4.12
C PRO A 50 -15.12 -3.92 -5.39
N VAL A 51 -15.13 -4.76 -6.42
CA VAL A 51 -16.01 -4.57 -7.59
C VAL A 51 -17.37 -5.06 -7.15
N PHE A 52 -18.29 -4.13 -6.88
CA PHE A 52 -19.68 -4.48 -6.62
C PHE A 52 -20.33 -4.87 -7.95
N GLU A 53 -20.69 -6.15 -8.10
CA GLU A 53 -21.57 -6.59 -9.18
C GLU A 53 -23.00 -6.12 -8.90
N GLU A 54 -23.35 -4.88 -9.24
CA GLU A 54 -24.77 -4.56 -9.45
C GLU A 54 -24.93 -3.33 -10.37
N SER A 55 -25.65 -3.55 -11.48
CA SER A 55 -26.21 -2.55 -12.42
C SER A 55 -25.38 -2.16 -13.66
N TYR A 56 -24.84 -3.13 -14.40
CA TYR A 56 -24.52 -2.87 -15.81
C TYR A 56 -25.82 -2.76 -16.62
N HIS A 57 -26.19 -1.55 -17.04
CA HIS A 57 -27.01 -1.41 -18.25
C HIS A 57 -26.15 -1.80 -19.45
N PRO A 58 -26.69 -2.57 -20.41
CA PRO A 58 -25.97 -2.90 -21.65
C PRO A 58 -25.61 -1.58 -22.35
N ASN A 59 -24.34 -1.43 -22.74
CA ASN A 59 -23.74 -0.31 -23.49
C ASN A 59 -22.91 0.73 -22.70
N GLN A 60 -22.66 0.57 -21.40
CA GLN A 60 -21.74 1.49 -20.69
C GLN A 60 -20.26 1.32 -21.09
N GLY A 61 -19.85 0.14 -21.59
CA GLY A 61 -18.48 -0.09 -22.06
C GLY A 61 -18.10 0.69 -23.33
N GLU A 62 -19.08 1.06 -24.15
CA GLU A 62 -18.84 1.80 -25.40
C GLU A 62 -18.55 3.28 -25.16
N MET A 63 -19.10 3.88 -24.10
CA MET A 63 -18.89 5.30 -23.77
C MET A 63 -17.47 5.59 -23.26
N LEU A 64 -16.80 4.59 -22.67
CA LEU A 64 -15.47 4.75 -22.06
C LEU A 64 -14.32 4.54 -23.04
N THR A 65 -14.53 3.81 -24.13
CA THR A 65 -13.43 3.38 -25.00
C THR A 65 -13.38 4.08 -26.35
N GLY A 66 -14.38 4.90 -26.70
CA GLY A 66 -14.36 5.74 -27.91
C GLY A 66 -14.18 4.98 -29.22
N LYS A 67 -14.27 3.65 -29.20
CA LYS A 67 -14.15 2.79 -30.38
C LYS A 67 -15.56 2.53 -30.88
N LYS A 68 -15.96 3.36 -31.84
CA LYS A 68 -17.14 3.10 -32.67
C LYS A 68 -16.94 1.72 -33.30
N GLY A 69 -17.80 0.77 -32.97
CA GLY A 69 -17.78 -0.54 -33.63
C GLY A 69 -17.98 -0.33 -35.13
N ASP A 70 -16.98 -0.73 -35.92
CA ASP A 70 -17.18 -1.01 -37.33
C ASP A 70 -18.08 -2.23 -37.40
N GLY A 71 -19.32 -2.01 -37.84
CA GLY A 71 -20.28 -3.07 -38.06
C GLY A 71 -19.96 -3.84 -39.34
N GLU A 72 -20.03 -5.16 -39.24
CA GLU A 72 -20.87 -6.01 -40.10
C GLU A 72 -21.16 -7.35 -39.38
#